data_AF-A0AAN8X4A6-F1
#
_entry.id   AF-A0AAN8X4A6-F1
#
_cell.length_a   1.000
_cell.length_b   1.000
_cell.length_c   1.000
_cell.angle_alpha   90.00
_cell.angle_beta   90.00
_cell.angle_gamma   90.00
#
_symmetry.space_group_name_H-M   'P 1'
#
loop_
_entity.id
_entity.type
_entity.pdbx_description
1 polymer ?
#
loop_
_entity_poly.entity_id
_entity_poly.type
_entity_poly.pdbx_seq_one_letter_code
_entity_poly.pdbx_strand_id
1 'polypeptide(L)'
;MSLSLHEGNPGHHLQGSYAIESEDMPFFRRTMEDRNYGYSPSRFPINTAFVEGWGLYSESLGFDLTLYEDPLVRYGHYSMEIFRASRMVVDTGMHALGWTRQQAVDFMVEHTAEGLADIE
;
A
#
# COMPACT_ATOMS: atom_id res chain seq x y z
N MET A 1 4.37 -13.51 3.90
CA MET A 1 5.44 -13.12 2.97
C MET A 1 5.18 -11.76 2.31
N SER A 2 3.99 -11.49 1.77
CA SER A 2 3.65 -10.17 1.18
C SER A 2 3.94 -8.99 2.11
N LEU A 3 3.37 -8.97 3.32
CA LEU A 3 3.61 -7.89 4.28
C LEU A 3 5.10 -7.69 4.62
N SER A 4 5.88 -8.77 4.70
CA SER A 4 7.32 -8.68 4.97
C SER A 4 8.09 -8.03 3.83
N LEU A 5 7.70 -8.25 2.57
CA LEU A 5 8.26 -7.57 1.41
C LEU A 5 7.85 -6.10 1.38
N HIS A 6 6.60 -5.79 1.77
CA HIS A 6 6.06 -4.43 1.82
C HIS A 6 6.78 -3.55 2.83
N GLU A 7 6.89 -4.02 4.06
CA GLU A 7 7.45 -3.23 5.18
C GLU A 7 8.98 -3.32 5.24
N GLY A 8 9.54 -4.48 4.85
CA GLY A 8 10.94 -4.81 4.99
C GLY A 8 11.74 -4.56 3.72
N ASN A 9 12.42 -5.63 3.28
CA ASN A 9 13.23 -5.61 2.06
C ASN A 9 12.53 -6.45 0.98
N PRO A 10 12.32 -5.92 -0.24
CA PRO A 10 12.84 -4.65 -0.76
C PRO A 10 11.92 -3.42 -0.54
N GLY A 11 10.87 -3.51 0.28
CA GLY A 11 9.88 -2.45 0.52
C GLY A 11 10.36 -1.25 1.35
N HIS A 12 9.54 -0.80 2.29
CA HIS A 12 9.72 0.48 2.99
C HIS A 12 11.07 0.61 3.69
N HIS A 13 11.57 -0.47 4.30
CA HIS A 13 12.88 -0.44 4.94
C HIS A 13 14.00 -0.11 3.95
N LEU A 14 14.05 -0.80 2.80
CA LEU A 14 15.06 -0.52 1.77
C LEU A 14 14.85 0.87 1.15
N GLN A 15 13.61 1.24 0.86
CA GLN A 15 13.26 2.55 0.28
C GLN A 15 13.77 3.70 1.15
N GLY A 16 13.49 3.63 2.46
CA GLY A 16 13.90 4.64 3.44
C GLY A 16 15.42 4.67 3.63
N SER A 17 16.04 3.50 3.83
CA SER A 17 17.49 3.40 4.02
C SER A 17 18.25 3.94 2.80
N TYR A 18 17.82 3.59 1.59
CA TYR A 18 18.44 4.08 0.36
C TYR A 18 18.34 5.60 0.20
N ALA A 19 17.19 6.19 0.54
CA ALA A 19 17.01 7.64 0.48
C ALA A 19 17.94 8.37 1.46
N ILE A 20 18.14 7.84 2.66
CA ILE A 20 19.04 8.42 3.68
C ILE A 20 20.51 8.31 3.25
N GLU A 21 20.91 7.17 2.68
CA GLU A 21 22.29 6.89 2.25
C GLU A 21 22.69 7.59 0.94
N SER A 22 21.72 8.10 0.17
CA SER A 22 21.98 8.78 -1.12
C SER A 22 22.61 10.16 -0.93
N GLU A 23 23.94 10.24 -0.81
CA GLU A 23 24.68 11.48 -0.52
C GLU A 23 24.43 12.61 -1.55
N ASP A 24 24.21 12.25 -2.82
CA ASP A 24 23.95 13.18 -3.92
C ASP A 24 22.51 13.74 -3.91
N MET A 25 21.61 13.16 -3.12
CA MET A 25 20.22 13.60 -3.05
C MET A 25 20.08 14.82 -2.12
N PRO A 26 19.34 15.88 -2.54
CA PRO A 26 19.11 17.02 -1.67
C PRO A 26 18.51 16.61 -0.33
N PHE A 27 18.97 17.21 0.77
CA PHE A 27 18.55 16.85 2.13
C PHE A 27 17.03 16.75 2.31
N PHE A 28 16.28 17.68 1.72
CA PHE A 28 14.82 17.72 1.77
C PHE A 28 14.12 16.54 1.04
N ARG A 29 14.82 15.76 0.24
CA ARG A 29 14.31 14.51 -0.36
C ARG A 29 14.76 13.25 0.40
N ARG A 30 15.82 13.35 1.22
CA ARG A 30 16.37 12.22 1.99
C ARG A 30 15.60 11.95 3.27
N THR A 31 15.16 13.00 3.93
CA THR A 31 14.43 12.90 5.19
C THR A 31 12.94 12.96 4.92
N MET A 32 12.18 11.92 5.26
CA MET A 32 10.73 12.00 5.29
C MET A 32 10.31 12.90 6.46
N GLU A 33 9.72 14.06 6.19
CA GLU A 33 9.15 14.90 7.25
C GLU A 33 7.69 14.51 7.50
N ASP A 34 7.48 13.70 8.54
CA ASP A 34 6.18 13.18 8.99
C ASP A 34 5.39 14.16 9.88
N ARG A 35 6.02 15.24 10.33
CA ARG A 35 5.46 16.14 11.36
C ARG A 35 4.21 16.90 10.93
N ASN A 36 3.90 16.94 9.63
CA ASN A 36 2.80 17.75 9.07
C ASN A 36 1.85 16.94 8.16
N TYR A 37 1.68 15.63 8.39
CA TYR A 37 0.75 14.79 7.62
C TYR A 37 -0.69 15.33 7.55
N GLY A 38 -1.16 16.04 8.60
CA GLY A 38 -2.53 16.56 8.70
C GLY A 38 -2.78 17.96 8.13
N TYR A 39 -1.77 18.64 7.57
CA TYR A 39 -1.93 19.99 7.03
C TYR A 39 -2.00 19.94 5.50
N SER A 40 -2.99 20.63 4.91
CA SER A 40 -3.08 20.86 3.47
C SER A 40 -2.76 22.33 3.13
N PRO A 41 -1.86 22.61 2.16
CA PRO A 41 -1.08 21.63 1.43
C PRO A 41 -0.04 20.98 2.35
N SER A 42 0.14 19.67 2.23
CA SER A 42 1.21 18.95 2.91
C SER A 42 2.51 19.62 2.47
N ARG A 43 3.15 20.35 3.38
CA ARG A 43 4.33 21.17 3.04
C ARG A 43 5.54 20.32 2.66
N PHE A 44 5.41 19.00 2.76
CA PHE A 44 6.46 18.05 2.51
C PHE A 44 5.90 16.83 1.77
N PRO A 45 6.49 16.41 0.63
CA PRO A 45 5.90 15.39 -0.21
C PRO A 45 6.25 14.01 0.34
N ILE A 46 5.54 13.56 1.37
CA ILE A 46 5.30 12.13 1.44
C ILE A 46 4.26 11.87 0.37
N ASN A 47 4.76 11.54 -0.82
CA ASN A 47 3.92 11.16 -1.93
C ASN A 47 3.43 9.75 -1.62
N THR A 48 2.26 9.64 -1.00
CA THR A 48 1.65 8.35 -0.60
C THR A 48 1.62 7.37 -1.76
N ALA A 49 1.32 7.84 -2.99
CA ALA A 49 1.34 6.98 -4.16
C ALA A 49 2.74 6.41 -4.47
N PHE A 50 3.80 7.19 -4.30
CA PHE A 50 5.19 6.72 -4.48
C PHE A 50 5.62 5.78 -3.34
N VAL A 51 5.31 6.11 -2.09
CA VAL A 51 5.71 5.31 -0.92
C VAL A 51 4.96 3.98 -0.89
N GLU A 52 3.64 4.03 -0.86
CA GLU A 52 2.81 2.83 -0.84
C GLU A 52 2.96 2.04 -2.15
N GLY A 53 3.03 2.73 -3.29
CA GLY A 53 3.25 2.08 -4.59
C GLY A 53 4.57 1.31 -4.67
N TRP A 54 5.65 1.80 -4.03
CA TRP A 54 6.90 1.05 -3.90
C TRP A 54 6.72 -0.20 -3.04
N GLY A 55 5.98 -0.10 -1.92
CA GLY A 55 5.64 -1.26 -1.09
C GLY A 55 4.86 -2.31 -1.87
N LEU A 56 3.84 -1.91 -2.64
CA LEU A 56 3.05 -2.81 -3.50
C LEU A 56 3.88 -3.43 -4.62
N TYR A 57 4.73 -2.63 -5.27
CA TYR A 57 5.68 -3.14 -6.26
C TYR A 57 6.61 -4.19 -5.63
N SER A 58 7.11 -3.93 -4.43
CA SER A 58 8.00 -4.84 -3.70
C SER A 58 7.34 -6.18 -3.38
N GLU A 59 6.04 -6.19 -3.11
CA GLU A 59 5.27 -7.42 -2.97
C GLU A 59 5.21 -8.22 -4.27
N SER A 60 5.02 -7.56 -5.41
CA SER A 60 4.98 -8.24 -6.71
C SER A 60 6.28 -8.98 -7.05
N LEU A 61 7.42 -8.51 -6.51
CA LEU A 61 8.72 -9.17 -6.68
C LEU A 61 8.81 -10.53 -5.96
N GLY A 62 7.86 -10.87 -5.09
CA GLY A 62 7.82 -12.17 -4.43
C GLY A 62 7.73 -13.36 -5.42
N PHE A 63 7.18 -13.14 -6.62
CA PHE A 63 7.20 -14.16 -7.70
C PHE A 63 8.62 -14.38 -8.24
N ASP A 64 9.33 -13.31 -8.58
CA ASP A 64 10.69 -13.37 -9.12
C ASP A 64 11.70 -13.87 -8.08
N LEU A 65 11.43 -13.59 -6.80
CA LEU A 65 12.22 -14.06 -5.67
C LEU A 65 11.82 -15.47 -5.20
N THR A 66 10.94 -16.17 -5.91
CA THR A 66 10.47 -17.54 -5.58
C THR A 66 9.83 -17.68 -4.20
N LEU A 67 9.28 -16.60 -3.64
CA LEU A 67 8.68 -16.57 -2.29
C LEU A 67 7.22 -17.02 -2.27
N TYR A 68 6.57 -17.13 -3.43
CA TYR A 68 5.15 -17.49 -3.60
C TYR A 68 4.95 -18.85 -4.27
N GLU A 69 5.90 -19.77 -4.12
CA GLU A 69 5.77 -21.13 -4.66
C GLU A 69 4.65 -21.92 -3.96
N ASP A 70 4.56 -21.78 -2.64
CA ASP A 70 3.48 -22.37 -1.84
C ASP A 70 2.12 -21.74 -2.22
N PRO A 71 1.10 -22.54 -2.63
CA PRO A 71 -0.21 -22.02 -3.01
C PRO A 71 -0.93 -21.21 -1.93
N LEU A 72 -0.77 -21.55 -0.64
CA LEU A 72 -1.38 -20.79 0.46
C LEU A 72 -0.69 -19.44 0.66
N VAL A 73 0.64 -19.40 0.51
CA VAL A 73 1.38 -18.13 0.56
C VAL A 73 1.00 -17.24 -0.61
N ARG A 74 0.87 -17.81 -1.81
CA ARG A 74 0.41 -17.10 -3.01
C ARG A 74 -1.02 -16.61 -2.88
N TYR A 75 -1.91 -17.41 -2.32
CA TYR A 75 -3.27 -16.99 -1.99
C TYR A 75 -3.27 -15.78 -1.06
N GLY A 76 -2.44 -15.80 0.00
CA GLY A 76 -2.30 -14.66 0.91
C GLY A 76 -1.81 -13.38 0.21
N HIS A 77 -0.89 -13.50 -0.76
CA HIS A 77 -0.48 -12.37 -1.60
C HIS A 77 -1.65 -11.81 -2.41
N TYR A 78 -2.38 -12.66 -3.15
CA TYR A 78 -3.53 -12.21 -3.94
C TYR A 78 -4.66 -11.64 -3.08
N SER A 79 -4.87 -12.15 -1.87
CA SER A 79 -5.83 -11.60 -0.90
C SER A 79 -5.50 -10.15 -0.54
N MET A 80 -4.22 -9.85 -0.28
CA MET A 80 -3.76 -8.48 0.02
C MET A 80 -3.82 -7.57 -1.21
N GLU A 81 -3.52 -8.12 -2.39
CA GLU A 81 -3.58 -7.38 -3.65
C GLU A 81 -5.03 -7.00 -4.01
N ILE A 82 -5.97 -7.94 -3.96
CA ILE A 82 -7.38 -7.67 -4.28
C ILE A 82 -8.00 -6.69 -3.29
N PHE A 83 -7.65 -6.77 -2.00
CA PHE A 83 -8.10 -5.81 -1.00
C PHE A 83 -7.71 -4.37 -1.37
N ARG A 84 -6.48 -4.16 -1.83
CA ARG A 84 -5.99 -2.83 -2.24
C ARG A 84 -6.54 -2.39 -3.59
N ALA A 85 -6.76 -3.31 -4.53
CA ALA A 85 -7.47 -3.01 -5.77
C ALA A 85 -8.90 -2.54 -5.48
N SER A 86 -9.59 -3.22 -4.55
CA SER A 86 -10.94 -2.87 -4.11
C SER A 86 -11.01 -1.48 -3.47
N ARG A 87 -9.96 -1.01 -2.78
CA ARG A 87 -9.88 0.38 -2.27
C ARG A 87 -10.08 1.42 -3.36
N MET A 88 -9.53 1.20 -4.56
CA MET A 88 -9.71 2.12 -5.69
C MET A 88 -11.17 2.16 -6.18
N VAL A 89 -11.87 1.03 -6.11
CA VAL A 89 -13.28 0.94 -6.49
C VAL A 89 -14.17 1.62 -5.46
N VAL A 90 -13.98 1.34 -4.16
CA VAL A 90 -14.85 1.92 -3.13
C VAL A 90 -14.60 3.41 -2.90
N ASP A 91 -13.34 3.88 -2.96
CA ASP A 91 -13.01 5.30 -2.83
C ASP A 91 -13.70 6.11 -3.95
N THR A 92 -13.50 5.70 -5.20
CA THR A 92 -14.16 6.35 -6.35
C THR A 92 -15.67 6.15 -6.35
N GLY A 93 -16.14 4.97 -5.93
CA GLY A 93 -17.55 4.66 -5.74
C GLY A 93 -18.23 5.65 -4.81
N MET A 94 -17.65 5.89 -3.64
CA MET A 94 -18.19 6.80 -2.63
C MET A 94 -18.04 8.27 -3.03
N HIS A 95 -16.84 8.66 -3.49
CA HIS A 95 -16.50 10.08 -3.66
C HIS A 95 -16.85 10.67 -5.02
N ALA A 96 -16.99 9.84 -6.06
CA ALA A 96 -17.32 10.30 -7.42
C ALA A 96 -18.65 9.74 -7.94
N LEU A 97 -19.04 8.52 -7.54
CA LEU A 97 -20.22 7.84 -8.06
C LEU A 97 -21.42 7.83 -7.09
N GLY A 98 -21.25 8.41 -5.89
CA GLY A 98 -22.33 8.58 -4.92
C GLY A 98 -22.76 7.31 -4.21
N TRP A 99 -21.89 6.31 -4.11
CA TRP A 99 -22.17 5.11 -3.31
C TRP A 99 -22.40 5.46 -1.85
N THR A 100 -23.40 4.82 -1.26
CA THR A 100 -23.60 4.80 0.19
C THR A 100 -22.50 3.97 0.87
N ARG A 101 -22.28 4.20 2.17
CA ARG A 101 -21.38 3.36 2.98
C ARG A 101 -21.74 1.88 2.87
N GLN A 102 -23.03 1.54 2.89
CA GLN A 102 -23.46 0.14 2.80
C GLN A 102 -23.03 -0.50 1.48
N GLN A 103 -23.17 0.21 0.34
CA GLN A 103 -22.71 -0.29 -0.96
C GLN A 103 -21.18 -0.53 -0.98
N ALA A 104 -20.40 0.32 -0.30
CA ALA A 104 -18.96 0.11 -0.18
C ALA A 104 -18.63 -1.11 0.69
N VAL A 105 -19.32 -1.31 1.82
CA VAL A 105 -19.17 -2.49 2.69
C VAL A 105 -19.53 -3.76 1.93
N ASP A 106 -20.71 -3.78 1.28
CA ASP A 106 -21.19 -4.93 0.51
C ASP A 106 -20.19 -5.30 -0.59
N PHE A 107 -19.65 -4.30 -1.30
CA PHE A 107 -18.63 -4.52 -2.32
C PHE A 107 -17.36 -5.17 -1.75
N MET A 108 -16.84 -4.65 -0.63
CA MET A 108 -15.62 -5.19 -0.01
C MET A 108 -15.83 -6.62 0.49
N VAL A 109 -16.98 -6.92 1.09
CA VAL A 109 -17.34 -8.27 1.57
C VAL A 109 -17.44 -9.27 0.41
N GLU A 110 -17.97 -8.84 -0.74
CA GLU A 110 -18.13 -9.71 -1.91
C GLU A 110 -16.81 -9.97 -2.65
N HIS A 111 -15.89 -8.99 -2.66
CA HIS A 111 -14.71 -9.01 -3.54
C HIS A 111 -13.37 -9.23 -2.82
N THR A 112 -13.36 -9.32 -1.49
CA THR A 112 -12.13 -9.50 -0.71
C THR A 112 -12.28 -10.66 0.27
N ALA A 113 -11.17 -11.15 0.84
CA ALA A 113 -11.20 -12.18 1.88
C ALA A 113 -11.19 -11.59 3.31
N GLU A 114 -11.40 -10.28 3.44
CA GLU A 114 -11.36 -9.58 4.73
C GLU A 114 -12.58 -9.89 5.59
N GLY A 115 -12.39 -9.85 6.91
CA GLY A 115 -13.49 -9.98 7.86
C GLY A 115 -14.36 -8.73 7.88
N LEU A 116 -15.66 -8.90 8.18
CA LEU A 116 -16.58 -7.76 8.30
C LEU A 116 -16.09 -6.70 9.30
N ALA A 117 -15.46 -7.14 10.40
CA ALA A 117 -14.92 -6.24 11.41
C ALA A 117 -13.77 -5.35 10.92
N ASP A 118 -13.04 -5.76 9.89
CA ASP A 118 -11.97 -4.97 9.27
C ASP A 118 -12.51 -4.05 8.15
N ILE A 119 -13.73 -4.31 7.66
CA ILE A 119 -14.40 -3.55 6.60
C ILE A 119 -15.30 -2.44 7.17
N GLU A 120 -15.96 -2.65 8.32
CA GLU A 120 -16.88 -1.68 8.94
C GLU A 120 -16.18 -0.55 9.72
#